data_AF-A0A1W1XD05-F1
#
_entry.id   AF-A0A1W1XD05-F1
#
_cell.length_a   1.000
_cell.length_b   1.000
_cell.length_c   1.000
_cell.angle_alpha   90.00
_cell.angle_beta   90.00
_cell.angle_gamma   90.00
#
_symmetry.space_group_name_H-M   'P 1'
#
loop_
_entity.id
_entity.type
_entity.pdbx_description
1 polymer ?
#
loop_
_entity_poly.entity_id
_entity_poly.type
_entity_poly.pdbx_seq_one_letter_code
_entity_poly.pdbx_strand_id
1 'polypeptide(L)'
;MTPALWNIEQFRENVFRYAEELTDDPDNPVPKERVILQLDRDPEFQTILQKWHKLCGAEKVRDWKRVLALAETHAREILPSCLMCGECCRHGSPTLHVEDLELLRQGKIPWGALYTLRRGEPVHSPFKDELVFLVDERIKLREKPGGRQCLFFDGDTQECTIYADRPLQCRAQACWDPKPGEELTAQPYLTRKDIFGEVDVLWDLLEEHDRRCAFEKLTAAFKALEETRGEAVDQVLDLLAYEDHFRNFVAEKLNIPRSQLELVFGRSFADLVQVFGFRVDVGPDGTRVLVPDAPSEEAKEE
;
A
#
# COMPACT_ATOMS: atom_id res chain seq x y z
N MET A 1 -29.54 -19.39 -16.13
CA MET A 1 -30.41 -20.38 -15.44
C MET A 1 -31.31 -19.64 -14.46
N THR A 2 -32.59 -20.01 -14.34
CA THR A 2 -33.56 -19.27 -13.50
C THR A 2 -33.29 -19.41 -11.99
N PRO A 3 -33.50 -18.35 -11.17
CA PRO A 3 -33.39 -18.41 -9.71
C PRO A 3 -34.21 -19.53 -9.06
N ALA A 4 -35.31 -19.94 -9.70
CA ALA A 4 -36.17 -21.02 -9.22
C ALA A 4 -35.44 -22.37 -9.03
N LEU A 5 -34.33 -22.59 -9.76
CA LEU A 5 -33.59 -23.85 -9.76
C LEU A 5 -32.25 -23.77 -9.00
N TRP A 6 -31.87 -22.60 -8.48
CA TRP A 6 -30.56 -22.43 -7.85
C TRP A 6 -30.46 -23.17 -6.52
N ASN A 7 -29.35 -23.88 -6.32
CA ASN A 7 -28.92 -24.29 -4.99
C ASN A 7 -28.33 -23.08 -4.22
N ILE A 8 -27.81 -23.31 -3.00
CA ILE A 8 -27.28 -22.22 -2.17
C ILE A 8 -25.98 -21.62 -2.72
N GLU A 9 -25.13 -22.44 -3.33
CA GLU A 9 -23.85 -22.00 -3.92
C GLU A 9 -24.12 -21.10 -5.12
N GLN A 10 -24.99 -21.55 -6.04
CA GLN A 10 -25.43 -20.78 -7.19
C GLN A 10 -26.10 -19.48 -6.75
N PHE A 11 -26.91 -19.48 -5.69
CA PHE A 11 -27.47 -18.25 -5.16
C PHE A 11 -26.37 -17.27 -4.73
N ARG A 12 -25.37 -17.71 -3.95
CA ARG A 12 -24.25 -16.88 -3.52
C ARG A 12 -23.42 -16.35 -4.69
N GLU A 13 -23.11 -17.20 -5.67
CA GLU A 13 -22.40 -16.80 -6.89
C GLU A 13 -23.15 -15.73 -7.68
N ASN A 14 -24.48 -15.83 -7.77
CA ASN A 14 -25.30 -14.82 -8.46
C ASN A 14 -25.43 -13.53 -7.65
N VAL A 15 -25.45 -13.58 -6.31
CA VAL A 15 -25.34 -12.39 -5.47
C VAL A 15 -24.01 -11.67 -5.72
N PHE A 16 -22.91 -12.43 -5.73
CA PHE A 16 -21.57 -11.89 -6.03
C PHE A 16 -21.52 -11.23 -7.40
N ARG A 17 -21.98 -11.92 -8.45
CA ARG A 17 -22.01 -11.38 -9.81
C ARG A 17 -22.87 -10.12 -9.92
N TYR A 18 -24.03 -10.10 -9.26
CA TYR A 18 -24.89 -8.93 -9.30
C TYR A 18 -24.27 -7.73 -8.56
N ALA A 19 -23.57 -7.96 -7.44
CA ALA A 19 -22.83 -6.89 -6.78
C ALA A 19 -21.71 -6.34 -7.68
N GLU A 20 -21.01 -7.19 -8.43
CA GLU A 20 -20.04 -6.78 -9.44
C GLU A 20 -20.68 -5.92 -10.54
N GLU A 21 -21.80 -6.39 -11.11
CA GLU A 21 -22.57 -5.63 -12.13
C GLU A 21 -23.04 -4.25 -11.63
N LEU A 22 -23.40 -4.12 -10.34
CA LEU A 22 -23.78 -2.83 -9.74
C LEU A 22 -22.61 -1.86 -9.62
N THR A 23 -21.38 -2.37 -9.57
CA THR A 23 -20.15 -1.58 -9.35
C THR A 23 -19.33 -1.39 -10.63
N ASP A 24 -19.78 -1.98 -11.75
CA ASP A 24 -19.19 -1.74 -13.08
C ASP A 24 -19.51 -0.33 -13.63
N ASP A 25 -20.40 0.42 -12.96
CA ASP A 25 -20.66 1.83 -13.25
C ASP A 25 -19.44 2.68 -12.81
N PRO A 26 -18.74 3.38 -13.73
CA PRO A 26 -17.62 4.24 -13.38
C PRO A 26 -17.99 5.36 -12.39
N ASP A 27 -19.27 5.74 -12.32
CA ASP A 27 -19.79 6.75 -11.41
C ASP A 27 -20.18 6.16 -10.03
N ASN A 28 -20.09 4.83 -9.86
CA ASN A 28 -20.29 4.16 -8.58
C ASN A 28 -18.93 3.82 -7.93
N PRO A 29 -18.45 4.64 -6.96
CA PRO A 29 -17.16 4.42 -6.32
C PRO A 29 -17.18 3.25 -5.30
N VAL A 30 -18.32 2.59 -5.09
CA VAL A 30 -18.46 1.56 -4.06
C VAL A 30 -17.86 0.23 -4.55
N PRO A 31 -16.91 -0.37 -3.83
CA PRO A 31 -16.36 -1.67 -4.20
C PRO A 31 -17.38 -2.80 -3.98
N LYS A 32 -17.39 -3.80 -4.85
CA LYS A 32 -18.30 -4.97 -4.73
C LYS A 32 -18.15 -5.69 -3.40
N GLU A 33 -16.93 -5.84 -2.88
CA GLU A 33 -16.64 -6.45 -1.58
C GLU A 33 -17.37 -5.73 -0.46
N ARG A 34 -17.53 -4.40 -0.57
CA ARG A 34 -18.27 -3.60 0.39
C ARG A 34 -19.78 -3.86 0.29
N VAL A 35 -20.34 -3.90 -0.92
CA VAL A 35 -21.76 -4.21 -1.14
C VAL A 35 -22.10 -5.58 -0.55
N ILE A 36 -21.26 -6.58 -0.82
CA ILE A 36 -21.41 -7.94 -0.27
C ILE A 36 -21.36 -7.94 1.26
N LEU A 37 -20.41 -7.24 1.87
CA LEU A 37 -20.34 -7.17 3.34
C LEU A 37 -21.54 -6.43 3.97
N GLN A 38 -22.09 -5.42 3.30
CA GLN A 38 -23.30 -4.76 3.78
C GLN A 38 -24.51 -5.68 3.66
N LEU A 39 -24.66 -6.41 2.55
CA LEU A 39 -25.67 -7.45 2.39
C LEU A 39 -25.54 -8.55 3.45
N ASP A 40 -24.33 -9.04 3.71
CA ASP A 40 -24.09 -10.05 4.73
C ASP A 40 -24.45 -9.57 6.15
N ARG A 41 -24.46 -8.26 6.39
CA ARG A 41 -24.90 -7.67 7.67
C ARG A 41 -26.39 -7.32 7.70
N ASP A 42 -27.07 -7.43 6.57
CA ASP A 42 -28.50 -7.11 6.44
C ASP A 42 -29.39 -8.23 7.03
N PRO A 43 -30.28 -7.92 8.00
CA PRO A 43 -31.12 -8.94 8.62
C PRO A 43 -32.08 -9.64 7.65
N GLU A 44 -32.59 -8.95 6.63
CA GLU A 44 -33.48 -9.55 5.64
C GLU A 44 -32.69 -10.47 4.72
N PHE A 45 -31.51 -10.06 4.26
CA PHE A 45 -30.62 -10.92 3.47
C PHE A 45 -30.25 -12.19 4.25
N GLN A 46 -29.85 -12.07 5.52
CA GLN A 46 -29.53 -13.22 6.37
C GLN A 46 -30.72 -14.17 6.53
N THR A 47 -31.94 -13.62 6.68
CA THR A 47 -33.17 -14.43 6.74
C THR A 47 -33.40 -15.20 5.45
N ILE A 48 -33.21 -14.56 4.28
CA ILE A 48 -33.33 -15.20 2.97
C ILE A 48 -32.28 -16.29 2.79
N LEU A 49 -31.02 -16.01 3.13
CA LEU A 49 -29.90 -16.94 3.02
C LEU A 49 -30.15 -18.21 3.83
N GLN A 50 -30.60 -18.09 5.08
CA GLN A 50 -30.86 -19.23 5.97
C GLN A 50 -31.99 -20.14 5.47
N LYS A 51 -33.05 -19.56 4.87
CA LYS A 51 -34.21 -20.32 4.41
C LYS A 51 -34.16 -20.75 2.94
N TRP A 52 -33.19 -20.29 2.16
CA TRP A 52 -33.14 -20.47 0.70
C TRP A 52 -33.36 -21.92 0.22
N HIS A 53 -32.73 -22.87 0.90
CA HIS A 53 -32.81 -24.30 0.58
C HIS A 53 -34.21 -24.90 0.78
N LYS A 54 -35.09 -24.24 1.56
CA LYS A 54 -36.47 -24.66 1.85
C LYS A 54 -37.50 -24.03 0.92
N LEU A 55 -37.12 -23.02 0.16
CA LEU A 55 -38.03 -22.26 -0.70
C LEU A 55 -38.39 -23.04 -1.97
N CYS A 56 -39.66 -22.97 -2.37
CA CYS A 56 -40.07 -23.43 -3.68
C CYS A 56 -39.62 -22.46 -4.79
N GLY A 57 -39.68 -22.88 -6.05
CA GLY A 57 -39.18 -22.09 -7.18
C GLY A 57 -39.77 -20.67 -7.27
N ALA A 58 -41.07 -20.51 -7.02
CA ALA A 58 -41.72 -19.19 -7.05
C ALA A 58 -41.24 -18.28 -5.90
N GLU A 59 -41.01 -18.85 -4.72
CA GLU A 59 -40.48 -18.12 -3.56
C GLU A 59 -39.03 -17.71 -3.78
N LYS A 60 -38.19 -18.58 -4.38
CA LYS A 60 -36.81 -18.22 -4.74
C LYS A 60 -36.76 -17.04 -5.70
N VAL A 61 -37.62 -17.03 -6.72
CA VAL A 61 -37.70 -15.89 -7.66
C VAL A 61 -38.15 -14.61 -6.97
N ARG A 62 -39.13 -14.70 -6.06
CA ARG A 62 -39.60 -13.55 -5.27
C ARG A 62 -38.51 -13.02 -4.34
N ASP A 63 -37.87 -13.88 -3.57
CA ASP A 63 -36.86 -13.49 -2.59
C ASP A 63 -35.58 -13.02 -3.30
N TRP A 64 -35.24 -13.57 -4.48
CA TRP A 64 -34.18 -13.02 -5.33
C TRP A 64 -34.42 -11.56 -5.71
N LYS A 65 -35.63 -11.18 -6.12
CA LYS A 65 -35.95 -9.77 -6.42
C LYS A 65 -35.74 -8.85 -5.22
N ARG A 66 -35.97 -9.35 -4.00
CA ARG A 66 -35.71 -8.59 -2.77
C ARG A 66 -34.22 -8.41 -2.55
N VAL A 67 -33.44 -9.48 -2.75
CA VAL A 67 -31.97 -9.43 -2.67
C VAL A 67 -31.39 -8.42 -3.67
N LEU A 68 -31.91 -8.39 -4.90
CA LEU A 68 -31.52 -7.38 -5.89
C LEU A 68 -31.77 -5.95 -5.36
N ALA A 69 -32.97 -5.68 -4.85
CA ALA A 69 -33.31 -4.37 -4.28
C ALA A 69 -32.44 -4.00 -3.07
N LEU A 70 -32.16 -4.95 -2.17
CA LEU A 70 -31.24 -4.74 -1.06
C LEU A 70 -29.83 -4.39 -1.55
N ALA A 71 -29.34 -5.10 -2.58
CA ALA A 71 -28.01 -4.86 -3.14
C ALA A 71 -27.93 -3.47 -3.78
N GLU A 72 -28.95 -3.05 -4.53
CA GLU A 72 -29.06 -1.69 -5.09
C GLU A 72 -29.07 -0.62 -3.99
N THR A 73 -29.79 -0.84 -2.89
CA THR A 73 -29.78 0.06 -1.73
C THR A 73 -28.39 0.13 -1.12
N HIS A 74 -27.75 -1.00 -0.84
CA HIS A 74 -26.41 -1.05 -0.23
C HIS A 74 -25.30 -0.52 -1.16
N ALA A 75 -25.52 -0.52 -2.48
CA ALA A 75 -24.63 0.13 -3.43
C ALA A 75 -24.74 1.67 -3.42
N ARG A 76 -25.85 2.24 -2.92
CA ARG A 76 -26.09 3.69 -2.89
C ARG A 76 -25.98 4.31 -1.50
N GLU A 77 -26.51 3.63 -0.49
CA GLU A 77 -26.55 4.08 0.90
C GLU A 77 -25.36 3.49 1.65
N ILE A 78 -24.29 4.26 1.73
CA ILE A 78 -23.02 3.77 2.26
C ILE A 78 -22.88 4.16 3.73
N LEU A 79 -22.61 3.18 4.59
CA LEU A 79 -22.23 3.45 5.97
C LEU A 79 -20.92 4.27 6.01
N PRO A 80 -20.81 5.39 6.75
CA PRO A 80 -19.61 6.22 6.75
C PRO A 80 -18.52 5.64 7.67
N SER A 81 -18.20 4.35 7.50
CA SER A 81 -17.20 3.64 8.29
C SER A 81 -16.54 2.49 7.52
N CYS A 82 -15.31 2.14 7.92
CA CYS A 82 -14.61 0.99 7.37
C CYS A 82 -15.28 -0.31 7.84
N LEU A 83 -15.78 -1.10 6.89
CA LEU A 83 -16.41 -2.39 7.16
C LEU A 83 -15.42 -3.57 7.15
N MET A 84 -14.11 -3.28 6.97
CA MET A 84 -13.05 -4.27 6.76
C MET A 84 -13.23 -5.09 5.47
N CYS A 85 -13.65 -4.44 4.38
CA CYS A 85 -13.71 -5.07 3.04
C CYS A 85 -12.33 -5.41 2.45
N GLY A 86 -11.26 -4.87 3.03
CA GLY A 86 -9.89 -5.07 2.55
C GLY A 86 -9.53 -4.27 1.30
N GLU A 87 -10.48 -3.56 0.67
CA GLU A 87 -10.24 -2.89 -0.61
C GLU A 87 -9.05 -1.92 -0.56
N CYS A 88 -9.11 -0.90 0.29
CA CYS A 88 -8.01 0.06 0.42
C CYS A 88 -6.71 -0.61 0.92
N CYS A 89 -6.82 -1.67 1.73
CA CYS A 89 -5.69 -2.39 2.29
C CYS A 89 -4.92 -3.21 1.24
N ARG A 90 -5.58 -3.61 0.14
CA ARG A 90 -4.93 -4.31 -0.99
C ARG A 90 -4.21 -3.35 -1.93
N HIS A 91 -4.69 -2.11 -2.05
CA HIS A 91 -4.16 -1.10 -2.97
C HIS A 91 -2.94 -0.34 -2.43
N GLY A 92 -2.81 -0.23 -1.12
CA GLY A 92 -1.67 0.45 -0.50
C GLY A 92 -1.73 0.44 1.02
N SER A 93 -0.57 0.64 1.61
CA SER A 93 -0.43 0.95 3.04
C SER A 93 -0.54 2.46 3.30
N PRO A 94 -0.95 2.88 4.51
CA PRO A 94 -1.04 4.29 4.88
C PRO A 94 0.34 4.94 5.06
N THR A 95 0.41 6.21 4.70
CA THR A 95 1.42 7.18 5.11
C THR A 95 1.00 7.78 6.45
N LEU A 96 1.94 7.94 7.37
CA LEU A 96 1.71 8.40 8.72
C LEU A 96 1.69 9.93 8.75
N HIS A 97 0.81 10.47 9.59
CA HIS A 97 0.75 11.89 9.92
C HIS A 97 1.33 12.14 11.31
N VAL A 98 1.61 13.40 11.64
CA VAL A 98 2.17 13.77 12.97
C VAL A 98 1.31 13.21 14.13
N GLU A 99 -0.01 13.14 13.96
CA GLU A 99 -0.94 12.55 14.94
C GLU A 99 -0.63 11.07 15.24
N ASP A 100 -0.05 10.34 14.28
CA ASP A 100 0.28 8.93 14.43
C ASP A 100 1.57 8.69 15.23
N LEU A 101 2.32 9.74 15.61
CA LEU A 101 3.53 9.60 16.43
C LEU A 101 3.26 8.85 17.74
N GLU A 102 2.09 9.05 18.32
CA GLU A 102 1.72 8.39 19.57
C GLU A 102 1.53 6.87 19.41
N LEU A 103 1.09 6.40 18.23
CA LEU A 103 1.01 4.97 17.93
C LEU A 103 2.41 4.32 17.96
N LEU A 104 3.45 5.07 17.56
CA LEU A 104 4.84 4.62 17.60
C LEU A 104 5.39 4.61 19.01
N ARG A 105 5.15 5.69 19.77
CA ARG A 105 5.59 5.81 21.18
C ARG A 105 5.00 4.72 22.07
N GLN A 106 3.76 4.33 21.83
CA GLN A 106 3.07 3.26 22.55
C GLN A 106 3.42 1.85 22.02
N GLY A 107 4.24 1.74 20.97
CA GLY A 107 4.61 0.46 20.36
C GLY A 107 3.47 -0.26 19.66
N LYS A 108 2.38 0.44 19.32
CA LYS A 108 1.22 -0.12 18.60
C LYS A 108 1.57 -0.49 17.16
N ILE A 109 2.45 0.32 16.57
CA ILE A 109 3.05 0.04 15.27
C ILE A 109 4.55 -0.17 15.50
N PRO A 110 5.09 -1.37 15.25
CA PRO A 110 6.51 -1.62 15.43
C PRO A 110 7.34 -0.85 14.40
N TRP A 111 8.48 -0.30 14.82
CA TRP A 111 9.40 0.43 13.95
C TRP A 111 9.84 -0.34 12.69
N GLY A 112 9.97 -1.67 12.79
CA GLY A 112 10.33 -2.52 11.66
C GLY A 112 9.25 -2.64 10.57
N ALA A 113 8.01 -2.23 10.86
CA ALA A 113 6.92 -2.16 9.89
C ALA A 113 6.88 -0.84 9.13
N LEU A 114 7.85 0.05 9.35
CA LEU A 114 7.91 1.38 8.74
C LEU A 114 9.09 1.50 7.79
N TYR A 115 8.95 2.43 6.86
CA TYR A 115 10.04 2.92 6.05
C TYR A 115 9.87 4.41 5.73
N THR A 116 10.96 5.06 5.38
CA THR A 116 10.99 6.47 4.98
C THR A 116 10.99 6.57 3.46
N LEU A 117 10.06 7.35 2.94
CA LEU A 117 10.08 7.89 1.60
C LEU A 117 10.73 9.27 1.66
N ARG A 118 11.90 9.43 1.05
CA ARG A 118 12.65 10.68 1.14
C ARG A 118 12.18 11.66 0.06
N ARG A 119 12.45 12.94 0.32
CA ARG A 119 12.22 14.01 -0.65
C ARG A 119 12.85 13.65 -2.00
N GLY A 120 12.13 13.96 -3.06
CA GLY A 120 12.55 13.72 -4.44
C GLY A 120 12.28 12.30 -4.93
N GLU A 121 11.97 11.32 -4.07
CA GLU A 121 11.66 9.97 -4.53
C GLU A 121 10.34 9.90 -5.30
N PRO A 122 10.24 9.04 -6.34
CA PRO A 122 8.99 8.81 -7.05
C PRO A 122 8.07 7.91 -6.24
N VAL A 123 6.79 8.24 -6.25
CA VAL A 123 5.70 7.47 -5.63
C VAL A 123 4.50 7.44 -6.57
N HIS A 124 3.71 6.37 -6.50
CA HIS A 124 2.40 6.35 -7.15
C HIS A 124 1.45 7.27 -6.37
N SER A 125 0.79 8.18 -7.07
CA SER A 125 -0.29 8.95 -6.47
C SER A 125 -1.44 8.00 -6.10
N PRO A 126 -2.03 8.11 -4.89
CA PRO A 126 -3.19 7.32 -4.51
C PRO A 126 -4.49 7.82 -5.17
N PHE A 127 -4.48 9.02 -5.77
CA PHE A 127 -5.67 9.66 -6.38
C PHE A 127 -5.58 9.76 -7.90
N LYS A 128 -4.37 9.64 -8.44
CA LYS A 128 -4.10 9.75 -9.86
C LYS A 128 -3.23 8.56 -10.24
N ASP A 129 -3.55 7.90 -11.34
CA ASP A 129 -2.73 6.78 -11.83
C ASP A 129 -1.46 7.30 -12.54
N GLU A 130 -0.69 8.12 -11.83
CA GLU A 130 0.54 8.73 -12.30
C GLU A 130 1.64 8.64 -11.23
N LEU A 131 2.89 8.59 -11.69
CA LEU A 131 4.05 8.76 -10.83
C LEU A 131 4.22 10.24 -10.49
N VAL A 132 4.35 10.54 -9.21
CA VAL A 132 4.65 11.88 -8.69
C VAL A 132 5.93 11.85 -7.87
N PHE A 133 6.66 12.96 -7.88
CA PHE A 133 7.86 13.11 -7.06
C PHE A 133 7.52 13.81 -5.75
N LEU A 134 8.03 13.26 -4.64
CA LEU A 134 7.78 13.83 -3.33
C LEU A 134 8.49 15.17 -3.15
N VAL A 135 7.74 16.17 -2.67
CA VAL A 135 8.30 17.48 -2.31
C VAL A 135 8.87 17.50 -0.88
N ASP A 136 8.44 16.54 -0.07
CA ASP A 136 8.68 16.40 1.36
C ASP A 136 8.92 14.93 1.74
N GLU A 137 9.59 14.71 2.86
CA GLU A 137 9.77 13.38 3.43
C GLU A 137 8.46 12.85 4.03
N ARG A 138 8.24 11.53 3.93
CA ARG A 138 7.09 10.85 4.55
C ARG A 138 7.48 9.52 5.17
N ILE A 139 6.86 9.20 6.32
CA ILE A 139 6.94 7.88 6.92
C ILE A 139 5.74 7.04 6.49
N LYS A 140 5.97 5.81 6.02
CA LYS A 140 4.91 4.94 5.52
C LYS A 140 4.98 3.55 6.12
N LEU A 141 3.81 2.92 6.34
CA LEU A 141 3.74 1.51 6.68
C LEU A 141 4.24 0.68 5.50
N ARG A 142 4.96 -0.41 5.75
CA ARG A 142 5.38 -1.34 4.71
C ARG A 142 4.20 -2.07 4.08
N GLU A 143 4.40 -2.47 2.84
CA GLU A 143 3.60 -3.44 2.13
C GLU A 143 4.20 -4.84 2.22
N LYS A 144 3.41 -5.87 1.89
CA LYS A 144 3.90 -7.24 1.75
C LYS A 144 4.85 -7.35 0.55
N PRO A 145 5.87 -8.22 0.62
CA PRO A 145 6.79 -8.44 -0.50
C PRO A 145 6.06 -8.76 -1.81
N GLY A 146 6.53 -8.18 -2.91
CA GLY A 146 6.00 -8.45 -4.25
C GLY A 146 4.65 -7.79 -4.56
N GLY A 147 4.12 -6.90 -3.70
CA GLY A 147 2.86 -6.23 -3.96
C GLY A 147 2.66 -4.94 -3.17
N ARG A 148 1.45 -4.39 -3.29
CA ARG A 148 1.02 -3.14 -2.63
C ARG A 148 0.14 -3.37 -1.39
N GLN A 149 -0.12 -4.63 -1.06
CA GLN A 149 -0.97 -4.99 0.07
C GLN A 149 -0.31 -4.56 1.39
N CYS A 150 -1.05 -3.84 2.23
CA CYS A 150 -0.58 -3.42 3.54
C CYS A 150 -0.08 -4.62 4.37
N LEU A 151 1.07 -4.45 5.05
CA LEU A 151 1.69 -5.49 5.87
C LEU A 151 0.73 -6.06 6.95
N PHE A 152 -0.15 -5.22 7.50
CA PHE A 152 -1.06 -5.59 8.59
C PHE A 152 -2.40 -6.17 8.14
N PHE A 153 -2.66 -6.24 6.83
CA PHE A 153 -3.87 -6.86 6.30
C PHE A 153 -3.64 -8.35 6.09
N ASP A 154 -4.44 -9.17 6.73
CA ASP A 154 -4.52 -10.60 6.47
C ASP A 154 -5.56 -10.85 5.37
N GLY A 155 -5.07 -11.31 4.21
CA GLY A 155 -5.91 -11.55 3.05
C GLY A 155 -6.77 -12.81 3.16
N ASP A 156 -6.34 -13.77 3.99
CA ASP A 156 -7.02 -15.06 4.15
C ASP A 156 -8.24 -14.90 5.07
N THR A 157 -8.09 -14.10 6.12
CA THR A 157 -9.16 -13.80 7.09
C THR A 157 -9.92 -12.52 6.78
N GLN A 158 -9.42 -11.69 5.86
CA GLN A 158 -9.92 -10.34 5.56
C GLN A 158 -9.87 -9.39 6.77
N GLU A 159 -8.86 -9.53 7.63
CA GLU A 159 -8.73 -8.77 8.87
C GLU A 159 -7.57 -7.77 8.83
N CYS A 160 -7.77 -6.61 9.46
CA CYS A 160 -6.67 -5.69 9.76
C CYS A 160 -6.20 -5.96 11.18
N THR A 161 -4.97 -6.47 11.32
CA THR A 161 -4.39 -6.87 12.60
C THR A 161 -4.13 -5.70 13.57
N ILE A 162 -4.16 -4.46 13.07
CA ILE A 162 -4.06 -3.22 13.87
C ILE A 162 -5.32 -2.35 13.77
N TYR A 163 -6.50 -2.93 13.49
CA TYR A 163 -7.71 -2.15 13.19
C TYR A 163 -8.05 -1.09 14.26
N ALA A 164 -7.87 -1.44 15.55
CA ALA A 164 -8.11 -0.54 16.67
C ALA A 164 -7.07 0.59 16.79
N ASP A 165 -5.84 0.32 16.37
CA ASP A 165 -4.67 1.22 16.45
C ASP A 165 -4.27 1.73 15.05
N ARG A 166 -5.24 1.81 14.12
CA ARG A 166 -4.97 2.14 12.71
C ARG A 166 -4.54 3.60 12.54
N PRO A 167 -3.58 3.92 11.64
CA PRO A 167 -3.14 5.29 11.39
C PRO A 167 -4.24 6.25 10.92
N LEU A 168 -3.99 7.56 11.00
CA LEU A 168 -4.92 8.62 10.62
C LEU A 168 -5.40 8.45 9.17
N GLN A 169 -4.51 8.14 8.24
CA GLN A 169 -4.91 7.88 6.86
C GLN A 169 -5.88 6.71 6.76
N CYS A 170 -5.69 5.61 7.50
CA CYS A 170 -6.66 4.52 7.51
C CYS A 170 -8.01 4.91 8.14
N ARG A 171 -8.03 5.87 9.07
CA ARG A 171 -9.28 6.39 9.67
C ARG A 171 -10.03 7.30 8.69
N ALA A 172 -9.31 8.07 7.89
CA ALA A 172 -9.88 8.96 6.88
C ALA A 172 -10.25 8.24 5.57
N GLN A 173 -9.50 7.20 5.19
CA GLN A 173 -9.68 6.53 3.90
C GLN A 173 -11.06 5.89 3.81
N ALA A 174 -11.86 6.37 2.86
CA ALA A 174 -13.09 5.74 2.44
C ALA A 174 -12.85 5.07 1.09
N CYS A 175 -13.04 3.75 1.01
CA CYS A 175 -12.92 3.03 -0.27
C CYS A 175 -14.05 3.36 -1.25
N TRP A 176 -14.96 4.25 -0.86
CA TRP A 176 -16.14 4.69 -1.61
C TRP A 176 -16.20 6.21 -1.81
N ASP A 177 -15.25 6.96 -1.25
CA ASP A 177 -15.19 8.42 -1.40
C ASP A 177 -13.73 8.86 -1.24
N PRO A 178 -13.08 9.39 -2.28
CA PRO A 178 -11.69 9.83 -2.19
C PRO A 178 -11.55 11.10 -1.33
N LYS A 179 -12.60 11.92 -1.18
CA LYS A 179 -12.50 13.28 -0.61
C LYS A 179 -11.88 13.33 0.78
N PRO A 180 -12.27 12.48 1.76
CA PRO A 180 -11.66 12.56 3.09
C PRO A 180 -10.15 12.23 3.05
N GLY A 181 -9.72 11.35 2.14
CA GLY A 181 -8.31 11.06 1.91
C GLY A 181 -7.58 12.22 1.22
N GLU A 182 -8.22 12.88 0.26
CA GLU A 182 -7.68 14.07 -0.42
C GLU A 182 -7.52 15.23 0.56
N GLU A 183 -8.54 15.52 1.37
CA GLU A 183 -8.50 16.58 2.40
C GLU A 183 -7.39 16.33 3.43
N LEU A 184 -7.15 15.06 3.79
CA LEU A 184 -6.09 14.68 4.71
C LEU A 184 -4.69 15.04 4.17
N THR A 185 -4.49 15.13 2.85
CA THR A 185 -3.17 15.48 2.28
C THR A 185 -2.70 16.89 2.66
N ALA A 186 -3.60 17.77 3.11
CA ALA A 186 -3.27 19.09 3.61
C ALA A 186 -2.73 19.06 5.06
N GLN A 187 -2.85 17.94 5.76
CA GLN A 187 -2.33 17.77 7.12
C GLN A 187 -0.84 17.40 7.10
N PRO A 188 -0.07 17.79 8.13
CA PRO A 188 1.36 17.51 8.18
C PRO A 188 1.62 16.00 8.27
N TYR A 189 2.52 15.50 7.40
CA TYR A 189 3.03 14.14 7.46
C TYR A 189 4.01 13.98 8.62
N LEU A 190 4.11 12.76 9.14
CA LEU A 190 5.15 12.39 10.09
C LEU A 190 6.49 12.32 9.35
N THR A 191 7.53 12.84 9.99
CA THR A 191 8.91 12.82 9.48
C THR A 191 9.85 12.11 10.47
N ARG A 192 11.05 11.76 10.01
CA ARG A 192 12.15 11.29 10.85
C ARG A 192 12.53 12.32 11.91
N LYS A 193 12.34 13.62 11.67
CA LYS A 193 12.62 14.66 12.67
C LYS A 193 11.71 14.54 13.88
N ASP A 194 10.43 14.23 13.66
CA ASP A 194 9.46 14.04 14.75
C ASP A 194 9.78 12.80 15.59
N ILE A 195 10.44 11.81 14.98
CA ILE A 195 10.80 10.53 15.61
C ILE A 195 12.17 10.58 16.30
N PHE A 196 13.18 11.13 15.63
CA PHE A 196 14.60 11.03 16.01
C PHE A 196 15.24 12.37 16.36
N GLY A 197 14.54 13.50 16.19
CA GLY A 197 15.13 14.84 16.30
C GLY A 197 15.61 15.23 17.71
N GLU A 198 15.25 14.47 18.75
CA GLU A 198 15.77 14.66 20.11
C GLU A 198 17.11 13.93 20.35
N VAL A 199 17.58 13.14 19.38
CA VAL A 199 18.86 12.41 19.44
C VAL A 199 19.86 13.10 18.51
N ASP A 200 20.50 14.17 18.99
CA ASP A 200 21.39 15.05 18.20
C ASP A 200 22.38 14.28 17.32
N VAL A 201 23.09 13.29 17.89
CA VAL A 201 24.10 12.49 17.16
C VAL A 201 23.49 11.73 15.98
N LEU A 202 22.30 11.15 16.16
CA LEU A 202 21.61 10.45 15.07
C LEU A 202 21.10 11.46 14.04
N TRP A 203 20.50 12.56 14.49
CA TRP A 203 19.96 13.58 13.61
C TRP A 203 21.03 14.20 12.71
N ASP A 204 22.19 14.56 13.24
CA ASP A 204 23.33 15.07 12.47
C ASP A 204 23.78 14.10 11.37
N LEU A 205 23.78 12.79 11.67
CA LEU A 205 24.12 11.75 10.71
C LEU A 205 23.05 11.59 9.64
N LEU A 206 21.76 11.76 9.98
CA LEU A 206 20.68 11.74 9.01
C LEU A 206 20.72 12.96 8.07
N GLU A 207 21.02 14.14 8.59
CA GLU A 207 21.21 15.34 7.77
C GLU A 207 22.39 15.18 6.80
N GLU A 208 23.51 14.61 7.26
CA GLU A 208 24.66 14.35 6.38
C GLU A 208 24.35 13.27 5.34
N HIS A 209 23.62 12.22 5.73
CA HIS A 209 23.11 11.21 4.80
C HIS A 209 22.21 11.85 3.75
N ASP A 210 21.29 12.74 4.13
CA ASP A 210 20.41 13.41 3.20
C ASP A 210 21.16 14.33 2.24
N ARG A 211 22.14 15.07 2.75
CA ARG A 211 22.98 15.92 1.92
C ARG A 211 23.79 15.12 0.91
N ARG A 212 24.33 13.95 1.28
CA ARG A 212 25.22 13.16 0.42
C ARG A 212 24.49 12.20 -0.50
N CYS A 213 23.42 11.60 0.01
CA CYS A 213 22.65 10.54 -0.63
C CYS A 213 21.25 11.04 -1.02
N ALA A 214 21.11 12.31 -1.43
CA ALA A 214 19.85 12.84 -1.96
C ALA A 214 19.44 12.11 -3.25
N PHE A 215 18.15 11.83 -3.43
CA PHE A 215 17.66 11.12 -4.62
C PHE A 215 18.00 11.89 -5.92
N GLU A 216 17.99 13.22 -5.88
CA GLU A 216 18.35 14.08 -7.01
C GLU A 216 19.78 13.85 -7.50
N LYS A 217 20.70 13.45 -6.62
CA LYS A 217 22.08 13.09 -7.02
C LYS A 217 22.11 11.77 -7.78
N LEU A 218 21.32 10.79 -7.35
CA LEU A 218 21.18 9.52 -8.06
C LEU A 218 20.57 9.77 -9.44
N THR A 219 19.50 10.56 -9.53
CA THR A 219 18.89 10.97 -10.80
C THR A 219 19.88 11.68 -11.72
N ALA A 220 20.67 12.62 -11.19
CA ALA A 220 21.69 13.32 -11.98
C ALA A 220 22.78 12.37 -12.51
N ALA A 221 23.21 11.39 -11.71
CA ALA A 221 24.20 10.40 -12.12
C ALA A 221 23.66 9.49 -13.23
N PHE A 222 22.41 9.01 -13.14
CA PHE A 222 21.79 8.22 -14.21
C PHE A 222 21.57 9.03 -15.49
N LYS A 223 21.19 10.31 -15.37
CA LYS A 223 21.10 11.20 -16.51
C LYS A 223 22.45 11.36 -17.21
N ALA A 224 23.52 11.58 -16.45
CA ALA A 224 24.88 11.66 -17.00
C ALA A 224 25.32 10.33 -17.65
N LEU A 225 24.96 9.20 -17.05
CA LEU A 225 25.22 7.86 -17.60
C LEU A 225 24.59 7.69 -19.00
N GLU A 226 23.34 8.12 -19.15
CA GLU A 226 22.63 8.10 -20.44
C GLU A 226 23.27 9.04 -21.45
N GLU A 227 23.49 10.31 -21.08
CA GLU A 227 24.06 11.35 -21.96
C GLU A 227 25.48 10.99 -22.46
N THR A 228 26.26 10.33 -21.61
CA THR A 228 27.63 9.88 -21.92
C THR A 228 27.70 8.47 -22.49
N ARG A 229 26.56 7.80 -22.69
CA ARG A 229 26.48 6.43 -23.22
C ARG A 229 27.33 5.42 -22.43
N GLY A 230 27.37 5.56 -21.10
CA GLY A 230 28.06 4.62 -20.21
C GLY A 230 29.36 5.13 -19.58
N GLU A 231 29.99 6.19 -20.11
CA GLU A 231 31.30 6.64 -19.59
C GLU A 231 31.22 7.18 -18.15
N ALA A 232 30.05 7.66 -17.70
CA ALA A 232 29.84 8.16 -16.34
C ALA A 232 29.42 7.07 -15.32
N VAL A 233 29.58 5.78 -15.61
CA VAL A 233 29.14 4.68 -14.72
C VAL A 233 29.77 4.75 -13.33
N ASP A 234 31.03 5.19 -13.23
CA ASP A 234 31.73 5.32 -11.95
C ASP A 234 31.00 6.26 -10.99
N GLN A 235 30.30 7.30 -11.49
CA GLN A 235 29.52 8.21 -10.62
C GLN A 235 28.35 7.48 -9.94
N VAL A 236 27.68 6.57 -10.65
CA VAL A 236 26.59 5.77 -10.09
C VAL A 236 27.16 4.76 -9.09
N LEU A 237 28.26 4.09 -9.43
CA LEU A 237 28.90 3.10 -8.56
C LEU A 237 29.45 3.74 -7.28
N ASP A 238 30.05 4.92 -7.36
CA ASP A 238 30.55 5.68 -6.21
C ASP A 238 29.41 6.08 -5.27
N LEU A 239 28.28 6.52 -5.82
CA LEU A 239 27.08 6.83 -5.02
C LEU A 239 26.54 5.58 -4.31
N LEU A 240 26.42 4.47 -5.03
CA LEU A 240 25.96 3.19 -4.46
C LEU A 240 26.89 2.69 -3.35
N ALA A 241 28.21 2.73 -3.60
CA ALA A 241 29.21 2.28 -2.63
C ALA A 241 29.26 3.18 -1.40
N TYR A 242 29.17 4.50 -1.60
CA TYR A 242 29.15 5.46 -0.50
C TYR A 242 27.91 5.28 0.39
N GLU A 243 26.73 5.19 -0.23
CA GLU A 243 25.46 5.07 0.48
C GLU A 243 25.40 3.76 1.28
N ASP A 244 25.77 2.64 0.67
CA ASP A 244 25.86 1.33 1.34
C ASP A 244 26.84 1.35 2.53
N HIS A 245 28.05 1.87 2.32
CA HIS A 245 29.04 1.97 3.38
C HIS A 245 28.54 2.84 4.53
N PHE A 246 27.97 4.00 4.22
CA PHE A 246 27.46 4.95 5.20
C PHE A 246 26.38 4.30 6.08
N ARG A 247 25.33 3.74 5.47
CA ARG A 247 24.20 3.18 6.22
C ARG A 247 24.65 2.01 7.10
N ASN A 248 25.51 1.13 6.57
CA ASN A 248 25.98 -0.05 7.31
C ASN A 248 26.92 0.33 8.44
N PHE A 249 27.84 1.28 8.20
CA PHE A 249 28.74 1.79 9.23
C PHE A 249 27.97 2.46 10.37
N VAL A 250 27.05 3.38 10.05
CA VAL A 250 26.25 4.07 11.08
C VAL A 250 25.35 3.09 11.83
N ALA A 251 24.72 2.15 11.13
CA ALA A 251 23.89 1.13 11.76
C ALA A 251 24.67 0.26 12.73
N GLU A 252 25.88 -0.16 12.38
CA GLU A 252 26.76 -0.92 13.26
C GLU A 252 27.15 -0.09 14.49
N LYS A 253 27.58 1.16 14.30
CA LYS A 253 28.05 2.01 15.42
C LYS A 253 26.94 2.42 16.38
N LEU A 254 25.71 2.58 15.89
CA LEU A 254 24.56 2.96 16.70
C LEU A 254 23.67 1.77 17.09
N ASN A 255 24.06 0.55 16.74
CA ASN A 255 23.27 -0.68 16.95
C ASN A 255 21.84 -0.58 16.41
N ILE A 256 21.66 0.03 15.23
CA ILE A 256 20.36 0.14 14.57
C ILE A 256 19.97 -1.25 14.04
N PRO A 257 18.81 -1.81 14.44
CA PRO A 257 18.36 -3.10 13.93
C PRO A 257 18.17 -3.09 12.42
N ARG A 258 18.54 -4.18 11.75
CA ARG A 258 18.39 -4.31 10.28
C ARG A 258 16.97 -4.01 9.79
N SER A 259 15.96 -4.45 10.55
CA SER A 259 14.54 -4.21 10.23
C SER A 259 14.15 -2.72 10.22
N GLN A 260 14.94 -1.86 10.86
CA GLN A 260 14.66 -0.42 10.99
C GLN A 260 15.50 0.44 10.04
N LEU A 261 16.40 -0.15 9.23
CA LEU A 261 17.29 0.61 8.36
C LEU A 261 16.52 1.49 7.37
N GLU A 262 15.44 0.99 6.79
CA GLU A 262 14.65 1.79 5.86
C GLU A 262 13.79 2.85 6.54
N LEU A 263 13.44 2.67 7.82
CA LEU A 263 12.87 3.78 8.60
C LEU A 263 13.93 4.86 8.82
N VAL A 264 15.16 4.49 9.14
CA VAL A 264 16.20 5.45 9.50
C VAL A 264 16.79 6.15 8.27
N PHE A 265 17.10 5.41 7.20
CA PHE A 265 17.82 5.89 6.02
C PHE A 265 16.97 5.94 4.74
N GLY A 266 15.74 5.45 4.78
CA GLY A 266 14.94 5.21 3.58
C GLY A 266 15.41 3.99 2.78
N ARG A 267 14.78 3.79 1.62
CA ARG A 267 15.18 2.76 0.65
C ARG A 267 16.65 2.92 0.27
N SER A 268 17.36 1.81 0.09
CA SER A 268 18.77 1.91 -0.31
C SER A 268 18.88 2.45 -1.73
N PHE A 269 20.03 3.02 -2.09
CA PHE A 269 20.27 3.36 -3.48
C PHE A 269 20.20 2.10 -4.38
N ALA A 270 20.63 0.95 -3.88
CA ALA A 270 20.54 -0.33 -4.59
C ALA A 270 19.08 -0.77 -4.88
N ASP A 271 18.12 -0.39 -4.04
CA ASP A 271 16.69 -0.61 -4.31
C ASP A 271 16.14 0.44 -5.27
N LEU A 272 16.59 1.69 -5.12
CA LEU A 272 16.10 2.82 -5.91
C LEU A 272 16.60 2.81 -7.37
N VAL A 273 17.68 2.09 -7.70
CA VAL A 273 18.14 1.99 -9.09
C VAL A 273 17.11 1.32 -10.03
N GLN A 274 16.16 0.57 -9.49
CA GLN A 274 15.06 -0.05 -10.27
C GLN A 274 14.21 0.99 -10.98
N VAL A 275 14.06 2.19 -10.41
CA VAL A 275 13.37 3.31 -11.05
C VAL A 275 14.01 3.70 -12.39
N PHE A 276 15.31 3.45 -12.54
CA PHE A 276 16.07 3.75 -13.75
C PHE A 276 16.22 2.53 -14.68
N GLY A 277 15.55 1.41 -14.38
CA GLY A 277 15.62 0.17 -15.15
C GLY A 277 16.89 -0.64 -14.89
N PHE A 278 17.47 -0.54 -13.69
CA PHE A 278 18.64 -1.30 -13.27
C PHE A 278 18.43 -1.98 -11.92
N ARG A 279 19.19 -3.03 -11.65
CA ARG A 279 19.29 -3.67 -10.33
C ARG A 279 20.76 -3.88 -9.98
N VAL A 280 21.04 -3.97 -8.67
CA VAL A 280 22.37 -4.36 -8.19
C VAL A 280 22.38 -5.87 -7.97
N ASP A 281 23.21 -6.58 -8.73
CA ASP A 281 23.48 -8.00 -8.53
C ASP A 281 24.69 -8.18 -7.60
N VAL A 282 24.66 -9.19 -6.75
CA VAL A 282 25.74 -9.49 -5.80
C VAL A 282 26.31 -10.86 -6.12
N GLY A 283 27.55 -10.87 -6.61
CA GLY A 283 28.29 -12.07 -6.92
C GLY A 283 28.63 -12.91 -5.67
N PRO A 284 29.04 -14.18 -5.85
CA PRO A 284 29.36 -15.09 -4.76
C PRO A 284 30.52 -14.61 -3.86
N ASP A 285 31.39 -13.76 -4.41
CA ASP A 285 32.52 -13.12 -3.74
C ASP A 285 32.15 -11.80 -3.04
N GLY A 286 30.88 -11.40 -3.11
CA GLY A 286 30.37 -10.12 -2.62
C GLY A 286 30.57 -8.95 -3.59
N THR A 287 31.12 -9.19 -4.78
CA THR A 287 31.25 -8.16 -5.82
C THR A 287 29.86 -7.70 -6.25
N ARG A 288 29.62 -6.39 -6.24
CA ARG A 288 28.34 -5.81 -6.66
C ARG A 288 28.44 -5.25 -8.07
N VAL A 289 27.47 -5.60 -8.92
CA VAL A 289 27.44 -5.19 -10.32
C VAL A 289 26.08 -4.58 -10.64
N LEU A 290 26.09 -3.41 -11.29
CA LEU A 290 24.88 -2.81 -11.82
C LEU A 290 24.51 -3.50 -13.13
N VAL A 291 23.32 -4.07 -13.21
CA VAL A 291 22.81 -4.79 -14.39
C VAL A 291 21.43 -4.25 -14.80
N PRO A 292 21.04 -4.33 -16.08
CA PRO A 292 19.69 -3.98 -16.49
C PRO A 292 18.65 -4.81 -15.74
N ASP A 293 17.56 -4.16 -15.34
CA ASP A 293 16.40 -4.79 -14.72
C ASP A 293 15.52 -5.37 -15.84
N ALA A 294 15.99 -6.47 -16.44
CA ALA A 294 15.23 -7.19 -17.45
C ALA A 294 14.10 -7.97 -16.77
N PRO A 295 12.86 -7.94 -17.31
CA PRO A 295 11.82 -8.86 -16.85
C PRO A 295 12.31 -10.29 -17.07
N SER A 296 12.20 -11.13 -16.05
CA SER A 296 12.43 -12.58 -16.19
C SER A 296 11.62 -13.10 -17.38
N GLU A 297 12.26 -13.87 -18.27
CA GLU A 297 11.62 -14.45 -19.46
C GLU A 297 10.40 -15.36 -19.13
N GLU A 298 10.15 -15.64 -17.86
CA GLU A 298 9.05 -16.47 -17.35
C GLU A 298 7.67 -15.76 -17.35
N ALA A 299 7.57 -14.46 -17.66
CA ALA A 299 6.30 -13.72 -17.68
C ALA A 299 5.68 -13.54 -19.09
N LYS A 300 6.10 -14.33 -20.09
CA LYS A 300 5.56 -14.28 -21.46
C LYS A 300 4.59 -15.40 -21.83
N GLU A 301 4.22 -16.24 -20.87
CA GLU A 301 3.17 -17.25 -21.06
C GLU A 301 2.13 -17.12 -19.94
N GLU A 302 1.20 -16.18 -20.07
CA GLU A 302 -0.22 -16.31 -19.66
C GLU A 302 -1.07 -15.15 -20.22
#